data_AF-A0A4D5S4H2-F1
#
_entry.id   AF-A0A4D5S4H2-F1
#
_cell.length_a   1.000
_cell.length_b   1.000
_cell.length_c   1.000
_cell.angle_alpha   90.00
_cell.angle_beta   90.00
_cell.angle_gamma   90.00
#
_symmetry.space_group_name_H-M   'P 1'
#
loop_
_entity.id
_entity.type
_entity.pdbx_description
1 polymer ?
#
loop_
_entity_poly.entity_id
_entity_poly.type
_entity_poly.pdbx_seq_one_letter_code
_entity_poly.pdbx_strand_id
1 'polypeptide(L)'
;EANRDLMSHPDELLQCLRSKKAEELVLATTEVSDPVALTFLPTYHDKYLPKVPTVAIDRGFFQDIEVLTGVTTDEGALSIVMPPIPELLNESLEDLAQDKFDHAIRKSVLSWINSDDTSLLSEYMDRVPPGDKEGLRRAYIDYLSDRAFKCPGQFLAEKHSARGSPVYFYVYAHKSKKDGLSVVDGSSSPHRGCFFSGTTF
;
A
#
# COMPACT_ATOMS: atom_id res chain seq x y z
N GLU A 1 21.83 32.25 -4.52
CA GLU A 1 22.62 31.15 -3.94
C GLU A 1 22.41 29.92 -4.81
N ALA A 2 23.48 29.16 -5.12
CA ALA A 2 23.32 27.90 -5.84
C ALA A 2 22.62 26.90 -4.91
N ASN A 3 21.52 26.29 -5.36
CA ASN A 3 20.78 25.29 -4.60
C ASN A 3 21.71 24.09 -4.33
N ARG A 4 22.05 23.84 -3.06
CA ARG A 4 22.84 22.67 -2.67
C ARG A 4 21.88 21.51 -2.41
N ASP A 5 21.99 20.46 -3.19
CA ASP A 5 21.12 19.27 -3.12
C ASP A 5 21.94 17.96 -3.14
N LEU A 6 21.26 16.83 -2.93
CA LEU A 6 21.89 15.50 -2.87
C LEU A 6 22.59 15.10 -4.18
N MET A 7 22.22 15.74 -5.30
CA MET A 7 22.79 15.46 -6.61
C MET A 7 24.07 16.27 -6.86
N SER A 8 24.12 17.50 -6.37
CA SER A 8 25.21 18.45 -6.61
C SER A 8 26.27 18.46 -5.52
N HIS A 9 25.88 18.27 -4.24
CA HIS A 9 26.78 18.36 -3.07
C HIS A 9 26.47 17.26 -2.03
N PRO A 10 26.56 15.97 -2.41
CA PRO A 10 26.16 14.86 -1.54
C PRO A 10 26.93 14.82 -0.22
N ASP A 11 28.25 15.01 -0.25
CA ASP A 11 29.08 14.90 0.96
C ASP A 11 28.77 16.00 1.99
N GLU A 12 28.61 17.24 1.54
CA GLU A 12 28.27 18.38 2.41
C GLU A 12 26.90 18.19 3.07
N LEU A 13 25.91 17.75 2.30
CA LEU A 13 24.57 17.48 2.83
C LEU A 13 24.56 16.29 3.77
N LEU A 14 25.25 15.20 3.44
CA LEU A 14 25.34 14.04 4.33
C LEU A 14 26.07 14.39 5.63
N GLN A 15 27.09 15.24 5.58
CA GLN A 15 27.75 15.75 6.79
C GLN A 15 26.79 16.60 7.63
N CYS A 16 25.99 17.47 7.00
CA CYS A 16 24.95 18.25 7.67
C CYS A 16 23.91 17.33 8.33
N LEU A 17 23.37 16.36 7.59
CA LEU A 17 22.37 15.41 8.12
C LEU A 17 22.92 14.60 9.28
N ARG A 18 24.18 14.13 9.22
CA ARG A 18 24.85 13.42 10.33
C ARG A 18 25.07 14.27 11.56
N SER A 19 25.06 15.60 11.44
CA SER A 19 25.16 16.52 12.58
C SER A 19 23.85 16.73 13.33
N LYS A 20 22.72 16.32 12.74
CA LYS A 20 21.39 16.45 13.34
C LYS A 20 21.09 15.30 14.28
N LYS A 21 20.24 15.57 15.26
CA LYS A 21 19.72 14.54 16.16
C LYS A 21 18.77 13.62 15.40
N ALA A 22 18.70 12.36 15.81
CA ALA A 22 17.83 11.37 15.17
C ALA A 22 16.35 11.81 15.24
N GLU A 23 15.94 12.41 16.37
CA GLU A 23 14.57 12.90 16.56
C GLU A 23 14.23 14.04 15.60
N GLU A 24 15.19 14.94 15.34
CA GLU A 24 15.03 16.03 14.37
C GLU A 24 14.86 15.47 12.95
N LEU A 25 15.62 14.43 12.59
CA LEU A 25 15.52 13.79 11.28
C LEU A 25 14.19 13.06 11.10
N VAL A 26 13.69 12.35 12.12
CA VAL A 26 12.40 11.64 12.07
C VAL A 26 11.24 12.63 11.96
N LEU A 27 11.27 13.72 12.73
CA LEU A 27 10.24 14.76 12.67
C LEU A 27 10.21 15.42 11.28
N ALA A 28 11.38 15.85 10.78
CA ALA A 28 11.48 16.47 9.47
C ALA A 28 11.05 15.53 8.33
N THR A 29 11.37 14.24 8.44
CA THR A 29 10.93 13.22 7.46
C THR A 29 9.40 13.15 7.41
N THR A 30 8.75 13.12 8.58
CA THR A 30 7.29 13.04 8.69
C THR A 30 6.63 14.27 8.07
N GLU A 31 7.15 15.46 8.37
CA GLU A 31 6.61 16.73 7.87
C GLU A 31 6.77 16.89 6.35
N VAL A 32 7.91 16.48 5.79
CA VAL A 32 8.18 16.60 4.35
C VAL A 32 7.44 15.54 3.53
N SER A 33 7.08 14.41 4.15
CA SER A 33 6.50 13.27 3.44
C SER A 33 4.97 13.20 3.52
N ASP A 34 4.29 13.95 4.39
CA ASP A 34 2.82 13.93 4.46
C ASP A 34 2.21 14.24 3.07
N PRO A 35 1.31 13.40 2.53
CA PRO A 35 0.57 12.33 3.21
C PRO A 35 1.19 10.92 3.17
N VAL A 36 2.35 10.69 2.56
CA VAL A 36 2.96 9.37 2.36
C VAL A 36 3.24 8.65 3.69
N ALA A 37 2.68 7.44 3.82
CA ALA A 37 2.80 6.63 5.04
C ALA A 37 4.20 5.99 5.20
N LEU A 38 4.89 5.69 4.09
CA LEU A 38 6.20 5.03 4.08
C LEU A 38 7.19 5.79 3.19
N THR A 39 8.04 6.61 3.80
CA THR A 39 9.00 7.47 3.09
C THR A 39 10.26 6.73 2.61
N PHE A 40 10.92 6.00 3.50
CA PHE A 40 12.21 5.35 3.23
C PHE A 40 12.01 3.86 2.95
N LEU A 41 11.62 3.55 1.72
CA LEU A 41 11.48 2.18 1.23
C LEU A 41 12.80 1.66 0.62
N PRO A 42 12.98 0.33 0.49
CA PRO A 42 14.11 -0.22 -0.26
C PRO A 42 14.18 0.34 -1.67
N THR A 43 15.39 0.69 -2.10
CA THR A 43 15.67 1.12 -3.49
C THR A 43 16.38 0.00 -4.24
N TYR A 44 16.40 0.09 -5.56
CA TYR A 44 17.10 -0.84 -6.44
C TYR A 44 18.26 -0.13 -7.16
N HIS A 45 19.06 -0.90 -7.90
CA HIS A 45 20.35 -0.50 -8.48
C HIS A 45 21.50 -0.37 -7.47
N ASP A 46 21.42 -1.08 -6.36
CA ASP A 46 22.54 -1.23 -5.43
C ASP A 46 23.09 -2.68 -5.41
N LYS A 47 24.03 -2.94 -4.50
CA LYS A 47 24.65 -4.26 -4.35
C LYS A 47 23.67 -5.34 -3.85
N TYR A 48 22.60 -4.95 -3.14
CA TYR A 48 21.62 -5.86 -2.55
C TYR A 48 20.46 -6.14 -3.51
N LEU A 49 19.92 -5.11 -4.16
CA LEU A 49 18.84 -5.16 -5.14
C LEU A 49 19.32 -4.61 -6.49
N PRO A 50 20.13 -5.38 -7.25
CA PRO A 50 20.75 -4.88 -8.49
C PRO A 50 19.77 -4.70 -9.65
N LYS A 51 18.53 -5.18 -9.53
CA LYS A 51 17.51 -5.16 -10.58
C LYS A 51 16.20 -4.60 -10.02
N VAL A 52 15.39 -4.03 -10.91
CA VAL A 52 13.99 -3.68 -10.61
C VAL A 52 13.27 -4.93 -10.11
N PRO A 53 12.66 -4.92 -8.90
CA PRO A 53 12.10 -6.12 -8.28
C PRO A 53 11.04 -6.84 -9.14
N THR A 54 10.12 -6.09 -9.76
CA THR A 54 9.08 -6.66 -10.62
C THR A 54 9.66 -7.41 -11.82
N VAL A 55 10.67 -6.82 -12.48
CA VAL A 55 11.40 -7.45 -13.59
C VAL A 55 12.23 -8.64 -13.11
N ALA A 56 12.82 -8.54 -11.91
CA ALA A 56 13.57 -9.63 -11.32
C ALA A 56 12.69 -10.85 -11.10
N ILE A 57 11.51 -10.64 -10.49
CA ILE A 57 10.53 -11.70 -10.26
C ILE A 57 9.98 -12.25 -11.57
N ASP A 58 9.56 -11.39 -12.51
CA ASP A 58 9.03 -11.84 -13.80
C ASP A 58 10.02 -12.74 -14.57
N ARG A 59 11.31 -12.38 -14.54
CA ARG A 59 12.38 -13.11 -15.24
C ARG A 59 13.00 -14.23 -14.43
N GLY A 60 12.54 -14.48 -13.20
CA GLY A 60 13.04 -15.56 -12.35
C GLY A 60 14.42 -15.33 -11.74
N PHE A 61 14.80 -14.08 -11.53
CA PHE A 61 15.99 -13.72 -10.74
C PHE A 61 15.69 -13.80 -9.24
N PHE A 62 15.25 -14.97 -8.78
CA PHE A 62 15.02 -15.32 -7.38
C PHE A 62 15.52 -16.74 -7.10
N GLN A 63 15.61 -17.10 -5.83
CA GLN A 63 16.03 -18.44 -5.41
C GLN A 63 14.91 -19.46 -5.67
N ASP A 64 15.27 -20.63 -6.17
CA ASP A 64 14.34 -21.76 -6.30
C ASP A 64 14.18 -22.44 -4.94
N ILE A 65 13.11 -22.06 -4.23
CA ILE A 65 12.79 -22.52 -2.87
C ILE A 65 11.29 -22.79 -2.76
N GLU A 66 10.92 -23.67 -1.82
CA GLU A 66 9.52 -23.79 -1.41
C GLU A 66 9.03 -22.48 -0.79
N VAL A 67 7.82 -22.05 -1.20
CA VAL A 67 7.22 -20.79 -0.75
C VAL A 67 5.91 -21.07 -0.03
N LEU A 68 5.80 -20.62 1.22
CA LEU A 68 4.54 -20.45 1.92
C LEU A 68 4.27 -18.96 2.06
N THR A 69 3.17 -18.50 1.49
CA THR A 69 2.76 -17.08 1.52
C THR A 69 1.24 -16.98 1.53
N GLY A 70 0.70 -15.78 1.66
CA GLY A 70 -0.74 -15.57 1.72
C GLY A 70 -1.09 -14.14 2.05
N VAL A 71 -2.38 -13.89 2.09
CA VAL A 71 -2.98 -12.57 2.33
C VAL A 71 -4.15 -12.69 3.30
N THR A 72 -4.54 -11.57 3.90
CA THR A 72 -5.82 -11.44 4.60
C THR A 72 -6.92 -11.00 3.64
N THR A 73 -8.19 -11.18 4.03
CA THR A 73 -9.33 -10.69 3.25
C THR A 73 -9.37 -9.16 3.15
N ASP A 74 -8.73 -8.44 4.07
CA ASP A 74 -8.96 -7.02 4.35
C ASP A 74 -7.66 -6.21 4.57
N GLU A 75 -6.58 -6.52 3.83
CA GLU A 75 -5.25 -5.90 4.01
C GLU A 75 -5.27 -4.36 4.01
N GLY A 76 -6.02 -3.77 3.09
CA GLY A 76 -6.13 -2.32 2.93
C GLY A 76 -6.86 -1.61 4.07
N ALA A 77 -7.57 -2.34 4.95
CA ALA A 77 -8.23 -1.72 6.10
C ALA A 77 -7.22 -1.08 7.06
N LEU A 78 -5.95 -1.51 7.01
CA LEU A 78 -4.84 -0.92 7.73
C LEU A 78 -4.68 0.58 7.45
N SER A 79 -5.04 1.07 6.26
CA SER A 79 -4.85 2.47 5.89
C SER A 79 -5.73 3.45 6.65
N ILE A 80 -6.80 2.97 7.26
CA ILE A 80 -7.74 3.78 8.04
C ILE A 80 -7.32 3.85 9.51
N VAL A 81 -6.60 2.83 9.99
CA VAL A 81 -6.10 2.75 11.36
C VAL A 81 -4.67 3.23 11.51
N MET A 82 -3.88 3.25 10.43
CA MET A 82 -2.48 3.66 10.46
C MET A 82 -2.12 4.57 9.25
N PRO A 83 -1.92 5.88 9.48
CA PRO A 83 -2.28 6.61 10.70
C PRO A 83 -3.81 6.61 10.91
N PRO A 84 -4.31 6.72 12.16
CA PRO A 84 -5.75 6.75 12.41
C PRO A 84 -6.39 7.97 11.74
N ILE A 85 -7.49 7.75 11.02
CA ILE A 85 -8.31 8.81 10.43
C ILE A 85 -9.67 8.76 11.12
N PRO A 86 -9.88 9.54 12.20
CA PRO A 86 -11.08 9.47 13.04
C PRO A 86 -12.39 9.56 12.26
N GLU A 87 -12.43 10.36 11.20
CA GLU A 87 -13.59 10.54 10.33
C GLU A 87 -14.07 9.23 9.69
N LEU A 88 -13.16 8.29 9.44
CA LEU A 88 -13.43 7.02 8.76
C LEU A 88 -13.62 5.86 9.73
N LEU A 89 -13.34 6.05 11.02
CA LEU A 89 -13.43 5.03 12.06
C LEU A 89 -14.82 4.89 12.69
N ASN A 90 -15.78 5.74 12.30
CA ASN A 90 -17.15 5.61 12.75
C ASN A 90 -17.85 4.44 12.05
N GLU A 91 -18.73 3.75 12.79
CA GLU A 91 -19.58 2.69 12.23
C GLU A 91 -20.43 3.25 11.08
N SER A 92 -21.17 4.32 11.36
CA SER A 92 -21.93 5.09 10.35
C SER A 92 -21.15 6.30 9.85
N LEU A 93 -21.21 6.51 8.54
CA LEU A 93 -20.64 7.67 7.85
C LEU A 93 -21.72 8.66 7.34
N GLU A 94 -22.99 8.43 7.68
CA GLU A 94 -24.12 9.21 7.18
C GLU A 94 -23.96 10.71 7.49
N ASP A 95 -23.56 11.05 8.72
CA ASP A 95 -23.41 12.42 9.19
C ASP A 95 -22.12 13.12 8.71
N LEU A 96 -21.18 12.38 8.12
CA LEU A 96 -19.92 12.96 7.63
C LEU A 96 -20.17 13.77 6.36
N ALA A 97 -19.81 15.06 6.33
CA ALA A 97 -19.94 15.86 5.12
C ALA A 97 -19.18 15.23 3.93
N GLN A 98 -19.77 15.25 2.73
CA GLN A 98 -19.24 14.53 1.56
C GLN A 98 -17.81 14.94 1.21
N ASP A 99 -17.52 16.24 1.26
CA ASP A 99 -16.20 16.81 1.02
C ASP A 99 -15.16 16.31 2.03
N LYS A 100 -15.55 16.20 3.30
CA LYS A 100 -14.70 15.63 4.37
C LYS A 100 -14.45 14.15 4.15
N PHE A 101 -15.49 13.40 3.79
CA PHE A 101 -15.34 11.98 3.46
C PHE A 101 -14.38 11.77 2.29
N ASP A 102 -14.60 12.47 1.18
CA ASP A 102 -13.78 12.35 -0.03
C ASP A 102 -12.32 12.70 0.23
N HIS A 103 -12.07 13.75 1.01
CA HIS A 103 -10.71 14.13 1.40
C HIS A 103 -10.06 13.05 2.29
N ALA A 104 -10.77 12.60 3.33
CA ALA A 104 -10.26 11.63 4.30
C ALA A 104 -9.93 10.28 3.65
N ILE A 105 -10.85 9.72 2.84
CA ILE A 105 -10.65 8.40 2.24
C ILE A 105 -9.56 8.41 1.17
N ARG A 106 -9.45 9.49 0.38
CA ARG A 106 -8.37 9.62 -0.60
C ARG A 106 -7.03 9.80 0.10
N LYS A 107 -6.92 10.63 1.14
CA LYS A 107 -5.69 10.75 1.94
C LYS A 107 -5.29 9.40 2.53
N SER A 108 -6.24 8.68 3.13
CA SER A 108 -6.04 7.34 3.69
C SER A 108 -5.40 6.39 2.69
N VAL A 109 -6.05 6.15 1.56
CA VAL A 109 -5.62 5.10 0.64
C VAL A 109 -4.40 5.51 -0.18
N LEU A 110 -4.36 6.75 -0.66
CA LEU A 110 -3.26 7.21 -1.50
C LEU A 110 -1.96 7.38 -0.71
N SER A 111 -2.02 7.58 0.62
CA SER A 111 -0.80 7.59 1.45
C SER A 111 0.00 6.28 1.40
N TRP A 112 -0.66 5.16 1.07
CA TRP A 112 -0.04 3.83 1.03
C TRP A 112 0.47 3.43 -0.37
N ILE A 113 0.08 4.17 -1.41
CA ILE A 113 0.52 3.92 -2.77
C ILE A 113 1.30 5.13 -3.28
N ASN A 114 2.61 4.98 -3.46
CA ASN A 114 3.49 6.00 -4.04
C ASN A 114 3.29 6.15 -5.56
N SER A 115 2.03 6.21 -6.00
CA SER A 115 1.67 6.29 -7.40
C SER A 115 0.44 7.17 -7.57
N ASP A 116 0.56 8.20 -8.40
CA ASP A 116 -0.59 8.95 -8.92
C ASP A 116 -1.49 8.10 -9.83
N ASP A 117 -1.01 6.90 -10.19
CA ASP A 117 -1.77 5.94 -10.96
C ASP A 117 -2.93 5.36 -10.15
N THR A 118 -4.07 6.02 -10.32
CA THR A 118 -5.39 5.64 -9.81
C THR A 118 -6.30 5.17 -10.94
N SER A 119 -5.73 4.79 -12.09
CA SER A 119 -6.49 4.44 -13.31
C SER A 119 -7.48 3.29 -13.09
N LEU A 120 -7.17 2.37 -12.19
CA LEU A 120 -8.04 1.23 -11.84
C LEU A 120 -9.02 1.51 -10.71
N LEU A 121 -8.94 2.68 -10.05
CA LEU A 121 -9.79 3.00 -8.90
C LEU A 121 -11.27 3.06 -9.29
N SER A 122 -11.59 3.53 -10.50
CA SER A 122 -12.97 3.54 -11.02
C SER A 122 -13.58 2.14 -11.11
N GLU A 123 -12.79 1.09 -11.39
CA GLU A 123 -13.30 -0.29 -11.47
C GLU A 123 -13.89 -0.80 -10.15
N TYR A 124 -13.48 -0.19 -9.03
CA TYR A 124 -14.00 -0.45 -7.69
C TYR A 124 -15.18 0.47 -7.37
N MET A 125 -15.06 1.76 -7.69
CA MET A 125 -16.06 2.78 -7.33
C MET A 125 -17.35 2.74 -8.17
N ASP A 126 -17.27 2.37 -9.46
CA ASP A 126 -18.39 2.48 -10.41
C ASP A 126 -19.61 1.63 -10.03
N ARG A 127 -19.44 0.66 -9.14
CA ARG A 127 -20.51 -0.24 -8.67
C ARG A 127 -21.14 0.21 -7.36
N VAL A 128 -20.62 1.27 -6.74
CA VAL A 128 -21.13 1.77 -5.46
C VAL A 128 -22.33 2.69 -5.71
N PRO A 129 -23.47 2.46 -5.05
CA PRO A 129 -24.62 3.35 -5.17
C PRO A 129 -24.29 4.80 -4.80
N PRO A 130 -24.86 5.80 -5.50
CA PRO A 130 -24.68 7.20 -5.13
C PRO A 130 -25.11 7.46 -3.68
N GLY A 131 -24.25 8.11 -2.90
CA GLY A 131 -24.51 8.43 -1.48
C GLY A 131 -24.11 7.33 -0.50
N ASP A 132 -23.71 6.14 -0.96
CA ASP A 132 -23.25 5.05 -0.10
C ASP A 132 -21.77 5.23 0.28
N LYS A 133 -21.52 6.01 1.34
CA LYS A 133 -20.16 6.27 1.86
C LYS A 133 -19.51 5.03 2.44
N GLU A 134 -20.28 4.10 3.00
CA GLU A 134 -19.75 2.85 3.55
C GLU A 134 -19.28 1.92 2.42
N GLY A 135 -20.08 1.80 1.37
CA GLY A 135 -19.70 1.12 0.13
C GLY A 135 -18.49 1.76 -0.53
N LEU A 136 -18.38 3.10 -0.53
CA LEU A 136 -17.20 3.79 -1.05
C LEU A 136 -15.97 3.48 -0.19
N ARG A 137 -16.07 3.57 1.14
CA ARG A 137 -14.98 3.19 2.06
C ARG A 137 -14.51 1.76 1.78
N ARG A 138 -15.45 0.81 1.61
CA ARG A 138 -15.14 -0.58 1.25
C ARG A 138 -14.43 -0.70 -0.10
N ALA A 139 -14.90 0.01 -1.12
CA ALA A 139 -14.29 -0.01 -2.45
C ALA A 139 -12.83 0.51 -2.44
N TYR A 140 -12.57 1.56 -1.66
CA TYR A 140 -11.22 2.10 -1.45
C TYR A 140 -10.30 1.12 -0.72
N ILE A 141 -10.81 0.45 0.33
CA ILE A 141 -10.08 -0.62 1.04
C ILE A 141 -9.78 -1.79 0.10
N ASP A 142 -10.75 -2.23 -0.70
CA ASP A 142 -10.59 -3.32 -1.66
C ASP A 142 -9.52 -2.98 -2.70
N TYR A 143 -9.57 -1.77 -3.27
CA TYR A 143 -8.57 -1.28 -4.20
C TYR A 143 -7.16 -1.32 -3.61
N LEU A 144 -6.99 -0.81 -2.39
CA LEU A 144 -5.68 -0.82 -1.73
C LEU A 144 -5.23 -2.26 -1.41
N SER A 145 -6.14 -3.10 -0.92
CA SER A 145 -5.87 -4.50 -0.60
C SER A 145 -5.33 -5.24 -1.82
N ASP A 146 -5.99 -5.07 -2.97
CA ASP A 146 -5.60 -5.72 -4.22
C ASP A 146 -4.28 -5.15 -4.75
N ARG A 147 -4.15 -3.81 -4.79
CA ARG A 147 -2.98 -3.13 -5.36
C ARG A 147 -1.69 -3.33 -4.55
N ALA A 148 -1.74 -3.18 -3.23
CA ALA A 148 -0.54 -3.14 -2.39
C ALA A 148 -0.17 -4.52 -1.81
N PHE A 149 -1.11 -5.46 -1.71
CA PHE A 149 -0.88 -6.73 -0.99
C PHE A 149 -1.26 -7.96 -1.81
N LYS A 150 -2.55 -8.13 -2.15
CA LYS A 150 -3.06 -9.39 -2.72
C LYS A 150 -2.47 -9.69 -4.08
N CYS A 151 -2.49 -8.72 -5.01
CA CYS A 151 -1.96 -8.95 -6.34
C CYS A 151 -0.44 -9.15 -6.34
N PRO A 152 0.38 -8.30 -5.68
CA PRO A 152 1.83 -8.55 -5.58
C PRO A 152 2.16 -9.92 -4.97
N GLY A 153 1.42 -10.35 -3.94
CA GLY A 153 1.57 -11.68 -3.34
C GLY A 153 1.24 -12.81 -4.31
N GLN A 154 0.12 -12.69 -5.03
CA GLN A 154 -0.27 -13.65 -6.07
C GLN A 154 0.77 -13.70 -7.20
N PHE A 155 1.28 -12.56 -7.66
CA PHE A 155 2.32 -12.49 -8.68
C PHE A 155 3.59 -13.22 -8.26
N LEU A 156 4.06 -13.01 -7.02
CA LEU A 156 5.21 -13.75 -6.49
C LEU A 156 4.95 -15.26 -6.52
N ALA A 157 3.79 -15.69 -6.02
CA ALA A 157 3.39 -17.09 -5.96
C ALA A 157 3.33 -17.74 -7.35
N GLU A 158 2.71 -17.06 -8.31
CA GLU A 158 2.60 -17.52 -9.70
C GLU A 158 3.96 -17.66 -10.36
N LYS A 159 4.87 -16.69 -10.17
CA LYS A 159 6.20 -16.73 -10.78
C LYS A 159 7.08 -17.83 -10.21
N HIS A 160 7.00 -18.09 -8.90
CA HIS A 160 7.64 -19.25 -8.28
C HIS A 160 7.06 -20.58 -8.79
N SER A 161 5.73 -20.71 -8.80
CA SER A 161 5.04 -21.93 -9.25
C SER A 161 5.33 -22.25 -10.72
N ALA A 162 5.32 -21.24 -11.60
CA ALA A 162 5.63 -21.38 -13.03
C ALA A 162 7.05 -21.89 -13.31
N ARG A 163 7.94 -21.87 -12.30
CA ARG A 163 9.32 -22.37 -12.39
C ARG A 163 9.54 -23.69 -11.66
N GLY A 164 8.49 -24.31 -11.14
CA GLY A 164 8.55 -25.62 -10.50
C GLY A 164 8.77 -25.60 -8.99
N SER A 165 8.90 -24.42 -8.38
CA SER A 165 8.95 -24.30 -6.92
C SER A 165 7.60 -24.71 -6.31
N PRO A 166 7.56 -25.53 -5.23
CA PRO A 166 6.32 -25.77 -4.49
C PRO A 166 5.83 -24.47 -3.85
N VAL A 167 4.54 -24.15 -4.04
CA VAL A 167 3.93 -22.93 -3.51
C VAL A 167 2.65 -23.25 -2.76
N TYR A 168 2.54 -22.75 -1.53
CA TYR A 168 1.36 -22.82 -0.69
C TYR A 168 0.86 -21.40 -0.42
N PHE A 169 -0.27 -21.05 -1.03
CA PHE A 169 -0.89 -19.73 -0.89
C PHE A 169 -2.14 -19.83 -0.03
N TYR A 170 -2.21 -19.09 1.08
CA TYR A 170 -3.39 -19.05 1.95
C TYR A 170 -4.15 -17.72 1.86
N VAL A 171 -5.44 -17.78 2.15
CA VAL A 171 -6.27 -16.59 2.44
C VAL A 171 -6.73 -16.69 3.89
N TYR A 172 -6.29 -15.75 4.72
CA TYR A 172 -6.69 -15.67 6.11
C TYR A 172 -7.93 -14.78 6.25
N ALA A 173 -9.08 -15.42 6.48
CA ALA A 173 -10.39 -14.77 6.52
C ALA A 173 -11.01 -14.68 7.94
N HIS A 174 -10.22 -14.95 8.99
CA HIS A 174 -10.75 -14.99 10.35
C HIS A 174 -10.63 -13.63 11.06
N LYS A 175 -11.78 -13.01 11.38
CA LYS A 175 -11.84 -11.83 12.27
C LYS A 175 -11.93 -12.28 13.73
N SER A 176 -11.04 -11.75 14.57
CA SER A 176 -10.99 -12.06 16.00
C SER A 176 -12.24 -11.54 16.71
N LYS A 177 -12.81 -12.33 17.62
CA LYS A 177 -13.92 -11.88 18.50
C LYS A 177 -13.52 -10.76 19.48
N LYS A 178 -12.22 -10.51 19.64
CA LYS A 178 -11.69 -9.42 20.47
C LYS A 178 -11.35 -8.18 19.65
N ASP A 179 -11.59 -8.21 18.36
CA ASP A 179 -11.36 -7.05 17.51
C ASP A 179 -12.38 -5.96 17.86
N GLY A 180 -11.86 -4.82 18.30
CA GLY A 180 -12.65 -3.64 18.64
C GLY A 180 -13.00 -2.79 17.42
N LEU A 181 -12.48 -3.12 16.23
CA LEU A 181 -12.83 -2.42 15.00
C LEU A 181 -14.06 -3.03 14.32
N SER A 182 -15.22 -2.45 14.61
CA SER A 182 -16.46 -2.72 13.89
C SER A 182 -16.44 -2.23 12.43
N VAL A 183 -15.55 -1.30 12.09
CA VAL A 183 -15.40 -0.69 10.75
C VAL A 183 -14.97 -1.67 9.67
N VAL A 184 -14.29 -2.76 10.03
CA VAL A 184 -13.73 -3.76 9.10
C VAL A 184 -14.63 -5.00 9.11
N ASP A 185 -15.87 -4.87 8.66
CA ASP A 185 -16.68 -6.06 8.45
C ASP A 185 -16.23 -6.78 7.18
N GLY A 186 -15.71 -8.00 7.39
CA GLY A 186 -15.11 -8.89 6.40
C GLY A 186 -16.11 -9.46 5.39
N SER A 187 -17.08 -8.66 4.97
CA SER A 187 -17.84 -8.91 3.74
C SER A 187 -16.90 -8.70 2.55
N SER A 188 -16.01 -9.67 2.35
CA SER A 188 -15.10 -9.69 1.22
C SER A 188 -15.88 -9.64 -0.07
N SER A 189 -15.61 -8.65 -0.92
CA SER A 189 -15.89 -8.75 -2.35
C SER A 189 -15.19 -10.01 -2.90
N PRO A 190 -15.82 -10.82 -3.77
CA PRO A 190 -15.14 -11.95 -4.39
C PRO A 190 -13.87 -11.45 -5.08
N HIS A 191 -12.73 -12.12 -4.80
CA HIS A 191 -11.43 -11.80 -5.40
C HIS A 191 -11.60 -11.52 -6.90
N ARG A 192 -11.35 -10.27 -7.30
CA ARG A 192 -11.22 -9.95 -8.72
C ARG A 192 -9.86 -10.47 -9.17
N GLY A 193 -9.81 -11.07 -10.36
CA GLY A 193 -8.55 -11.55 -10.91
C GLY A 193 -7.54 -10.41 -10.99
N CYS A 194 -6.33 -10.64 -10.51
CA CYS A 194 -5.25 -9.66 -10.58
C CYS A 194 -4.79 -9.48 -12.02
N PHE A 195 -5.15 -8.36 -12.65
CA PHE A 195 -4.65 -7.98 -13.97
C PHE A 195 -3.35 -7.20 -13.83
N PHE A 196 -2.23 -7.87 -14.06
CA PHE A 196 -0.95 -7.21 -14.28
C PHE A 196 -0.86 -6.74 -15.74
N SER A 197 -1.43 -5.58 -16.06
CA SER A 197 -0.95 -4.84 -17.23
C SER A 197 0.48 -4.41 -16.91
N GLY A 198 1.42 -4.62 -17.84
CA GLY A 198 2.87 -4.45 -17.65
C GLY A 198 3.36 -3.02 -17.42
N THR A 199 2.62 -2.22 -16.65
CA THR A 199 2.99 -0.88 -16.22
C THR A 199 3.70 -0.96 -14.87
N THR A 200 4.89 -0.38 -14.87
CA THR A 200 5.87 -0.27 -13.78
C THR A 200 5.23 0.18 -12.47
N PHE A 201 5.54 -0.51 -11.36
CA PHE A 201 5.43 0.02 -10.00
C PHE A 201 6.51 1.07 -9.75
#